data_AF-A0A6P0I5A8-F1
#
_entry.id   AF-A0A6P0I5A8-F1
#
_cell.length_a   1.000
_cell.length_b   1.000
_cell.length_c   1.000
_cell.angle_alpha   90.00
_cell.angle_beta   90.00
_cell.angle_gamma   90.00
#
_symmetry.space_group_name_H-M   'P 1'
#
loop_
_entity.id
_entity.type
_entity.pdbx_description
1 polymer ?
#
loop_
_entity_poly.entity_id
_entity_poly.type
_entity_poly.pdbx_seq_one_letter_code
_entity_poly.pdbx_strand_id
1 'polypeptide(L)'
;MTTISTSEAKQTTELAPNYKIPLVLIISALPLAFWQPWVSLAIALFGLFLLFQTATIRLKFTDTTLEVYRSEKLIRNFPYQDWLNWEIFWSPVPILFYFREVKSIHFLPIIFDPKTLKICLEKHLPSNQNSIEA
;
A
#
# COMPACT_ATOMS: atom_id res chain seq x y z
N MET A 1 -37.19 3.34 2.64
CA MET A 1 -36.25 4.35 2.12
C MET A 1 -34.98 3.62 1.72
N THR A 2 -34.78 3.43 0.42
CA THR A 2 -33.59 2.77 -0.13
C THR A 2 -32.60 3.86 -0.48
N THR A 3 -31.48 3.96 0.25
CA THR A 3 -30.40 4.90 -0.07
C THR A 3 -29.59 4.35 -1.24
N ILE A 4 -29.90 4.83 -2.43
CA ILE A 4 -29.10 4.59 -3.63
C ILE A 4 -27.84 5.44 -3.46
N SER A 5 -26.72 4.81 -3.14
CA SER A 5 -25.42 5.48 -3.19
C SER A 5 -25.06 5.62 -4.67
N THR A 6 -25.38 6.77 -5.25
CA THR A 6 -24.93 7.19 -6.58
C THR A 6 -23.41 7.15 -6.60
N SER A 7 -22.85 6.07 -7.14
CA SER A 7 -21.45 6.00 -7.54
C SER A 7 -21.29 6.92 -8.75
N GLU A 8 -21.10 8.20 -8.48
CA GLU A 8 -20.60 9.15 -9.47
C GLU A 8 -19.33 8.57 -10.07
N ALA A 9 -19.26 8.51 -11.40
CA ALA A 9 -18.13 7.97 -12.14
C ALA A 9 -16.90 8.91 -12.02
N LYS A 10 -16.37 9.05 -10.81
CA LYS A 10 -15.05 9.62 -10.57
C LYS A 10 -14.02 8.66 -11.16
N GLN A 11 -13.12 9.17 -12.00
CA GLN A 11 -12.01 8.36 -12.52
C GLN A 11 -11.18 7.87 -11.33
N THR A 12 -11.38 6.61 -10.96
CA THR A 12 -10.78 6.02 -9.78
C THR A 12 -9.82 4.93 -10.23
N THR A 13 -8.55 5.05 -9.87
CA THR A 13 -7.54 4.03 -10.15
C THR A 13 -7.33 3.21 -8.90
N GLU A 14 -7.84 1.97 -8.89
CA GLU A 14 -7.61 1.02 -7.81
C GLU A 14 -6.26 0.29 -8.02
N LEU A 15 -5.43 0.26 -6.97
CA LEU A 15 -4.18 -0.50 -7.00
C LEU A 15 -4.47 -1.98 -6.79
N ALA A 16 -3.99 -2.79 -7.73
CA ALA A 16 -4.07 -4.24 -7.62
C ALA A 16 -3.26 -4.75 -6.41
N PRO A 17 -3.78 -5.72 -5.64
CA PRO A 17 -3.04 -6.35 -4.57
C PRO A 17 -1.80 -7.10 -5.10
N ASN A 18 -0.70 -7.05 -4.35
CA ASN A 18 0.56 -7.70 -4.70
C ASN A 18 0.94 -8.75 -3.65
N TYR A 19 0.73 -10.01 -4.01
CA TYR A 19 0.93 -11.16 -3.12
C TYR A 19 2.37 -11.69 -3.09
N LYS A 20 3.32 -11.07 -3.82
CA LYS A 20 4.69 -11.60 -3.90
C LYS A 20 5.39 -11.66 -2.54
N ILE A 21 5.35 -10.56 -1.78
CA ILE A 21 5.98 -10.49 -0.46
C ILE A 21 5.43 -11.54 0.51
N PRO A 22 4.09 -11.62 0.75
CA PRO A 22 3.57 -12.64 1.66
C PRO A 22 3.85 -14.07 1.20
N LEU A 23 3.77 -14.35 -0.11
CA LEU A 23 4.06 -15.69 -0.64
C LEU A 23 5.53 -16.07 -0.48
N VAL A 24 6.46 -15.17 -0.77
CA VAL A 24 7.90 -15.41 -0.58
C VAL A 24 8.20 -15.73 0.88
N LEU A 25 7.62 -14.99 1.84
CA LEU A 25 7.80 -15.26 3.27
C LEU A 25 7.28 -16.65 3.66
N ILE A 26 6.06 -17.01 3.25
CA ILE A 26 5.46 -18.32 3.56
C ILE A 26 6.29 -19.45 2.95
N ILE A 27 6.68 -19.34 1.68
CA ILE A 27 7.49 -20.36 0.98
C ILE A 27 8.87 -20.49 1.64
N SER A 28 9.50 -19.38 2.02
CA SER A 28 10.81 -19.38 2.68
C SER A 28 10.79 -19.98 4.09
N ALA A 29 9.64 -19.94 4.78
CA ALA A 29 9.49 -20.56 6.09
C ALA A 29 9.54 -22.10 6.02
N LEU A 30 9.03 -22.72 4.95
CA LEU A 30 8.99 -24.18 4.81
C LEU A 30 10.36 -24.86 4.97
N PRO A 31 11.44 -24.48 4.25
CA PRO A 31 12.76 -25.06 4.47
C PRO A 31 13.37 -24.64 5.81
N LEU A 32 13.06 -23.44 6.31
CA LEU A 32 13.60 -22.97 7.59
C LEU A 32 13.06 -23.75 8.78
N ALA A 33 11.85 -24.30 8.67
CA ALA A 33 11.23 -25.12 9.72
C ALA A 33 12.10 -26.32 10.15
N PHE A 34 12.93 -26.85 9.24
CA PHE A 34 13.82 -27.97 9.53
C PHE A 34 15.03 -27.59 10.40
N TRP A 35 15.48 -26.34 10.37
CA TRP A 35 16.67 -25.89 11.11
C TRP A 35 16.32 -25.00 12.31
N GLN A 36 15.31 -24.13 12.16
CA GLN A 36 14.90 -23.16 13.17
C GLN A 36 13.36 -23.08 13.23
N PRO A 37 12.68 -24.03 13.90
CA PRO A 37 11.22 -24.12 13.88
C PRO A 37 10.53 -22.87 14.45
N TRP A 38 11.08 -22.27 15.50
CA TRP A 38 10.51 -21.06 16.10
C TRP A 38 10.61 -19.82 15.20
N VAL A 39 11.76 -19.65 14.53
CA VAL A 39 11.96 -18.55 13.57
C VAL A 39 11.06 -18.75 12.36
N SER A 40 11.00 -19.98 11.85
CA SER A 40 10.09 -20.35 10.77
C SER A 40 8.63 -20.05 11.12
N LEU A 41 8.20 -20.40 12.33
CA LEU A 41 6.83 -20.14 12.78
C LEU A 41 6.53 -18.64 12.80
N ALA A 42 7.44 -17.82 13.34
CA ALA A 42 7.27 -16.36 13.36
C ALA A 42 7.16 -15.79 11.93
N ILE A 43 8.03 -16.22 11.01
CA ILE A 43 8.01 -15.79 9.60
C ILE A 43 6.73 -16.24 8.90
N ALA A 44 6.29 -17.49 9.11
CA ALA A 44 5.05 -18.01 8.52
C ALA A 44 3.82 -17.23 9.00
N LEU A 45 3.73 -16.96 10.31
CA LEU A 45 2.64 -16.16 10.88
C LEU A 45 2.65 -14.73 10.34
N PHE A 46 3.83 -14.11 10.22
CA PHE A 46 3.95 -12.78 9.64
C PHE A 46 3.57 -12.76 8.15
N GLY A 47 4.00 -13.74 7.37
CA GLY A 47 3.60 -13.90 5.97
C GLY A 47 2.08 -14.08 5.80
N LEU A 48 1.45 -14.89 6.66
CA LEU A 48 0.00 -15.07 6.67
C LEU A 48 -0.73 -13.77 7.06
N PHE A 49 -0.22 -13.04 8.04
CA PHE A 49 -0.75 -11.73 8.42
C PHE A 49 -0.68 -10.72 7.27
N LEU A 50 0.45 -10.66 6.55
CA LEU A 50 0.58 -9.83 5.35
C LEU A 50 -0.36 -10.29 4.23
N LEU A 51 -0.53 -11.61 4.04
CA LEU A 51 -1.46 -12.15 3.06
C LEU A 51 -2.89 -11.70 3.34
N PHE A 52 -3.33 -11.81 4.60
CA PHE A 52 -4.64 -11.34 5.03
C PHE A 52 -4.81 -9.84 4.80
N GLN A 53 -3.81 -9.02 5.17
CA GLN A 53 -3.85 -7.58 4.91
C GLN A 53 -3.92 -7.28 3.41
N THR A 54 -3.16 -7.98 2.59
CA THR A 54 -3.13 -7.82 1.13
C THR A 54 -4.47 -8.16 0.51
N ALA A 55 -5.12 -9.21 1.00
CA ALA A 55 -6.44 -9.61 0.53
C ALA A 55 -7.53 -8.61 0.93
N THR A 56 -7.36 -7.91 2.05
CA THR A 56 -8.42 -7.08 2.65
C THR A 56 -8.27 -5.58 2.34
N ILE A 57 -7.06 -5.06 2.21
CA ILE A 57 -6.83 -3.62 2.03
C ILE A 57 -6.76 -3.28 0.54
N ARG A 58 -7.43 -2.20 0.14
CA ARG A 58 -7.35 -1.62 -1.20
C ARG A 58 -7.01 -0.14 -1.11
N LEU A 59 -6.17 0.33 -2.02
CA LEU A 59 -5.89 1.75 -2.21
C LEU A 59 -6.52 2.20 -3.51
N LYS A 60 -7.27 3.30 -3.46
CA LYS A 60 -7.92 3.91 -4.61
C LYS A 60 -7.45 5.35 -4.74
N PHE A 61 -6.87 5.67 -5.88
CA PHE A 61 -6.53 7.05 -6.23
C PHE A 61 -7.73 7.66 -6.94
N THR A 62 -8.22 8.76 -6.40
CA THR A 62 -9.18 9.64 -7.08
C THR A 62 -8.46 10.89 -7.59
N ASP A 63 -9.19 11.80 -8.22
CA ASP A 63 -8.64 13.07 -8.70
C ASP A 63 -8.01 13.92 -7.59
N THR A 64 -8.51 13.83 -6.35
CA THR A 64 -8.11 14.73 -5.25
C THR A 64 -7.73 14.02 -3.95
N THR A 65 -7.98 12.71 -3.83
CA THR A 65 -7.79 11.96 -2.58
C THR A 65 -7.19 10.58 -2.84
N LEU A 66 -6.29 10.16 -1.95
CA LEU A 66 -5.98 8.75 -1.77
C LEU A 66 -6.94 8.15 -0.75
N GLU A 67 -7.72 7.18 -1.19
CA GLU A 67 -8.72 6.51 -0.37
C GLU A 67 -8.22 5.11 0.00
N VAL A 68 -8.33 4.77 1.29
CA VAL A 68 -7.98 3.45 1.80
C VAL A 68 -9.26 2.73 2.18
N TYR A 69 -9.46 1.58 1.56
CA TYR A 69 -10.58 0.69 1.77
C TYR A 69 -10.12 -0.57 2.51
N ARG A 70 -11.04 -1.11 3.32
CA ARG A 70 -10.95 -2.45 3.87
C ARG A 70 -12.16 -3.23 3.40
N SER A 71 -11.93 -4.18 2.50
CA SER A 71 -12.97 -4.80 1.68
C SER A 71 -13.75 -3.70 0.95
N GLU A 72 -15.05 -3.57 1.21
CA GLU A 72 -15.91 -2.55 0.59
C GLU A 72 -16.07 -1.29 1.44
N LYS A 73 -15.50 -1.25 2.65
CA LYS A 73 -15.67 -0.13 3.57
C LYS A 73 -14.50 0.84 3.47
N LEU A 74 -14.82 2.10 3.20
CA LEU A 74 -13.86 3.19 3.28
C LEU A 74 -13.42 3.39 4.73
N ILE A 75 -12.12 3.24 5.00
CA ILE A 75 -11.58 3.38 6.36
C ILE A 75 -10.94 4.76 6.58
N ARG A 76 -10.27 5.31 5.56
CA ARG A 76 -9.57 6.60 5.62
C ARG A 76 -9.48 7.25 4.25
N ASN A 77 -9.50 8.57 4.24
CA ASN A 77 -9.26 9.42 3.08
C ASN A 77 -8.09 10.35 3.38
N PHE A 78 -7.21 10.53 2.41
CA PHE A 78 -6.03 11.37 2.49
C PHE A 78 -6.05 12.38 1.33
N PRO A 79 -6.53 13.61 1.55
CA PRO A 79 -6.61 14.64 0.50
C PRO A 79 -5.23 15.12 0.06
N TYR A 80 -4.97 15.16 -1.25
CA TYR A 80 -3.67 15.54 -1.79
C TYR A 80 -3.24 16.96 -1.40
N GLN A 81 -4.19 17.87 -1.19
CA GLN A 81 -3.93 19.24 -0.75
C GLN A 81 -3.22 19.32 0.62
N ASP A 82 -3.38 18.28 1.45
CA ASP A 82 -2.80 18.24 2.80
C ASP A 82 -1.41 17.59 2.78
N TRP A 83 -0.94 17.09 1.64
CA TRP A 83 0.32 16.35 1.52
C TRP A 83 1.50 17.29 1.33
N LEU A 84 2.54 17.06 2.13
CA LEU A 84 3.80 17.81 2.09
C LEU A 84 4.91 17.07 1.37
N ASN A 85 4.95 15.74 1.51
CA ASN A 85 5.95 14.89 0.87
C ASN A 85 5.46 13.44 0.81
N TRP A 86 6.01 12.66 -0.10
CA TRP A 86 5.85 11.21 -0.16
C TRP A 86 7.15 10.53 -0.59
N GLU A 87 7.35 9.30 -0.15
CA GLU A 87 8.51 8.49 -0.50
C GLU A 87 8.15 7.01 -0.54
N ILE A 88 8.79 6.27 -1.45
CA ILE A 88 8.74 4.80 -1.49
C ILE A 88 10.12 4.30 -1.07
N PHE A 89 10.20 3.68 0.10
CA PHE A 89 11.45 3.17 0.62
C PHE A 89 11.79 1.79 0.03
N TRP A 90 13.09 1.51 -0.07
CA TRP A 90 13.68 0.26 -0.55
C TRP A 90 13.43 -0.01 -2.04
N SER A 91 14.10 0.72 -2.95
CA SER A 91 13.85 0.63 -4.40
C SER A 91 13.90 -0.80 -5.02
N PRO A 92 14.84 -1.70 -4.65
CA PRO A 92 14.85 -3.07 -5.21
C PRO A 92 13.65 -3.92 -4.77
N VAL A 93 13.13 -3.66 -3.55
CA VAL A 93 11.98 -4.35 -2.98
C VAL A 93 11.14 -3.28 -2.26
N PRO A 94 10.25 -2.56 -2.98
CA PRO A 94 9.51 -1.44 -2.41
C PRO A 94 8.51 -1.98 -1.41
N ILE A 95 8.90 -1.99 -0.13
CA ILE A 95 8.14 -2.62 0.96
C ILE A 95 7.34 -1.58 1.73
N LEU A 96 7.75 -0.32 1.72
CA LEU A 96 7.18 0.71 2.59
C LEU A 96 6.91 2.01 1.82
N PHE A 97 5.65 2.42 1.86
CA PHE A 97 5.17 3.70 1.34
C PHE A 97 5.00 4.66 2.49
N TYR A 98 5.59 5.84 2.36
CA TYR A 98 5.56 6.91 3.32
C TYR A 98 4.93 8.15 2.71
N PHE A 99 4.09 8.83 3.47
CA PHE A 99 3.69 10.19 3.16
C PHE A 99 3.48 11.01 4.42
N ARG A 100 3.72 12.31 4.29
CA ARG A 100 3.55 13.31 5.35
C ARG A 100 2.47 14.29 4.96
N GLU A 101 1.47 14.42 5.81
CA GLU A 101 0.48 15.48 5.75
C GLU A 101 0.86 16.65 6.67
N VAL A 102 0.15 17.78 6.58
CA VAL A 102 0.37 18.96 7.44
C VAL A 102 0.35 18.61 8.93
N LYS A 103 -0.52 17.67 9.33
CA LYS A 103 -0.77 17.34 10.76
C LYS A 103 -0.39 15.92 11.16
N SER A 104 0.10 15.09 10.22
CA SER A 104 0.28 13.66 10.45
C SER A 104 1.33 13.03 9.53
N ILE A 105 1.89 11.92 9.98
CA ILE A 105 2.83 11.10 9.22
C ILE A 105 2.23 9.71 9.08
N HIS A 106 2.31 9.14 7.88
CA HIS A 106 1.72 7.84 7.57
C HIS A 106 2.74 6.91 6.92
N PHE A 107 2.70 5.65 7.36
CA PHE A 107 3.49 4.56 6.82
C PHE A 107 2.54 3.43 6.44
N LEU A 108 2.57 3.00 5.18
CA LEU A 108 1.80 1.88 4.68
C LEU A 108 2.74 0.83 4.11
N PRO A 109 2.58 -0.45 4.47
CA PRO A 109 3.28 -1.51 3.76
C PRO A 109 2.78 -1.55 2.31
N ILE A 110 3.70 -1.63 1.36
CA ILE A 110 3.39 -1.76 -0.06
C ILE A 110 3.04 -3.21 -0.33
N ILE A 111 1.78 -3.54 -0.06
CA ILE A 111 1.17 -4.83 -0.36
C ILE A 111 0.36 -4.77 -1.67
N PHE A 112 0.60 -3.74 -2.49
CA PHE A 112 -0.08 -3.46 -3.76
C PHE A 112 0.96 -3.33 -4.87
N ASP A 113 0.54 -3.16 -6.12
CA ASP A 113 1.47 -2.96 -7.23
C ASP A 113 2.30 -1.67 -7.06
N PRO A 114 3.62 -1.77 -6.81
CA PRO A 114 4.46 -0.60 -6.56
C PRO A 114 4.63 0.28 -7.80
N LYS A 115 4.53 -0.31 -9.00
CA LYS A 115 4.68 0.44 -10.26
C LYS A 115 3.49 1.36 -10.47
N THR A 116 2.28 0.81 -10.39
CA THR A 116 1.05 1.61 -10.46
C THR A 116 0.98 2.63 -9.34
N LEU A 117 1.39 2.27 -8.11
CA LEU A 117 1.49 3.22 -7.00
C LEU A 117 2.35 4.43 -7.36
N LYS A 118 3.57 4.21 -7.84
CA LYS A 118 4.49 5.28 -8.23
C LYS A 118 3.91 6.16 -9.34
N ILE A 119 3.37 5.54 -10.40
CA ILE A 119 2.77 6.27 -11.53
C ILE A 119 1.60 7.15 -11.06
N CYS A 120 0.72 6.63 -10.20
CA CYS A 120 -0.39 7.39 -9.64
C CYS A 120 0.10 8.55 -8.75
N LEU A 121 1.09 8.30 -7.89
CA LEU A 121 1.67 9.35 -7.04
C LEU A 121 2.28 10.46 -7.88
N GLU A 122 3.11 10.13 -8.89
CA GLU A 122 3.73 11.13 -9.77
C GLU A 122 2.70 11.92 -10.59
N LYS A 123 1.60 11.28 -11.00
CA LYS A 123 0.51 11.93 -11.74
C LYS A 123 -0.23 12.97 -10.88
N HIS A 124 -0.52 12.65 -9.62
CA HIS A 124 -1.36 13.50 -8.76
C HIS A 124 -0.56 14.44 -7.85
N LEU A 125 0.67 14.05 -7.51
CA LEU A 125 1.55 14.70 -6.55
C LEU A 125 2.98 14.68 -7.12
N PRO A 126 3.35 15.60 -8.03
CA PRO A 126 4.70 15.66 -8.55
C PRO A 126 5.67 15.86 -7.40
N SER A 127 6.47 14.83 -7.12
CA SER A 127 7.46 14.85 -6.05
C SER A 127 8.54 15.87 -6.39
N ASN A 128 8.97 16.67 -5.41
CA ASN A 128 10.10 17.59 -5.57
C ASN A 128 11.47 16.86 -5.57
N GLN A 129 11.48 15.53 -5.79
CA GLN A 129 12.66 14.68 -5.75
C GLN A 129 13.59 14.81 -6.96
N ASN A 130 13.28 15.66 -7.96
CA ASN A 130 14.20 16.01 -9.05
C ASN A 130 15.45 16.82 -8.61
N SER A 131 15.75 16.89 -7.30
CA SER A 131 16.83 17.72 -6.73
C SER A 131 18.00 16.94 -6.12
N ILE A 132 18.03 15.60 -6.21
CA ILE A 132 19.13 14.76 -5.65
C ILE A 132 19.96 14.06 -6.74
N GLU A 133 19.84 14.47 -8.00
CA GLU A 133 20.76 14.07 -9.08
C GLU A 133 21.39 15.29 -9.78
N ALA A 134 22.08 16.14 -9.00
CA ALA A 134 22.97 17.18 -9.52
C ALA A 134 24.33 17.12 -8.82
#